data_AF-A0A5N4DWQ9-F1
#
_entry.id   AF-A0A5N4DWQ9-F1
#
_cell.length_a   1.000
_cell.length_b   1.000
_cell.length_c   1.000
_cell.angle_alpha   90.00
_cell.angle_beta   90.00
_cell.angle_gamma   90.00
#
_symmetry.space_group_name_H-M   'P 1'
#
loop_
_entity.id
_entity.type
_entity.pdbx_description
1 polymer ?
#
loop_
_entity_poly.entity_id
_entity_poly.type
_entity_poly.pdbx_seq_one_letter_code
_entity_poly.pdbx_strand_id
1 'polypeptide(L)'
;MIMLGDKERTLRFLQQFSRLLTSAFLWLPRLHISRYLPTDTIASGIHPVYFCSTHYIEMLLKAEVPLVFSAFHMSGFAPSQICLQWITQCFWNYLDWVEICHYIVTCVFLGPDYQVYICIAIFKHLQQDILQHTQTQDLQVFLKEEPLHGFRVSDYFEYMEILEQNYRPVLLRDMRNIRVQST
;
A
#
# COMPACT_ATOMS: atom_id res chain seq x y z
N MET A 1 -15.71 3.43 19.42
CA MET A 1 -16.22 2.04 19.36
C MET A 1 -16.78 1.81 17.96
N ILE A 2 -16.39 0.75 17.25
CA ILE A 2 -16.91 0.46 15.89
C ILE A 2 -18.43 0.34 15.94
N MET A 3 -19.14 0.94 14.97
CA MET A 3 -20.61 0.94 14.89
C MET A 3 -21.31 1.31 16.21
N LEU A 4 -20.76 2.30 16.94
CA LEU A 4 -21.29 2.79 18.22
C LEU A 4 -21.39 1.71 19.32
N GLY A 5 -20.69 0.58 19.17
CA GLY A 5 -20.73 -0.53 20.13
C GLY A 5 -21.80 -1.58 19.86
N ASP A 6 -22.54 -1.47 18.74
CA ASP A 6 -23.47 -2.51 18.32
C ASP A 6 -22.68 -3.76 17.85
N LYS A 7 -22.72 -4.80 18.68
CA LYS A 7 -22.02 -6.07 18.45
C LYS A 7 -22.47 -6.76 17.17
N GLU A 8 -23.77 -6.76 16.88
CA GLU A 8 -24.31 -7.48 15.72
C GLU A 8 -23.95 -6.77 14.42
N ARG A 9 -24.03 -5.43 14.40
CA ARG A 9 -23.60 -4.64 13.23
C ARG A 9 -22.11 -4.76 13.00
N THR A 10 -21.32 -4.71 14.08
CA THR A 10 -19.87 -4.88 14.01
C THR A 10 -19.50 -6.25 13.45
N LEU A 11 -20.12 -7.33 13.96
CA LEU A 11 -19.86 -8.68 13.49
C LEU A 11 -20.26 -8.86 12.02
N ARG A 12 -21.45 -8.37 11.63
CA ARG A 12 -21.92 -8.41 10.23
C ARG A 12 -20.98 -7.67 9.30
N PHE A 13 -20.54 -6.47 9.68
CA PHE A 13 -19.56 -5.71 8.93
C PHE A 13 -18.24 -6.49 8.77
N LEU A 14 -17.67 -6.99 9.86
CA LEU A 14 -16.41 -7.74 9.80
C LEU A 14 -16.52 -9.00 8.92
N GLN A 15 -17.64 -9.72 9.01
CA GLN A 15 -17.90 -10.88 8.16
C GLN A 15 -17.99 -10.50 6.68
N GLN A 16 -18.72 -9.44 6.34
CA GLN A 16 -18.84 -8.96 4.96
C GLN A 16 -17.51 -8.44 4.43
N PHE A 17 -16.84 -7.58 5.19
CA PHE A 17 -15.53 -7.02 4.84
C PHE A 17 -14.50 -8.13 4.62
N SER A 18 -14.47 -9.14 5.49
CA SER A 18 -13.57 -10.29 5.33
C SER A 18 -13.80 -11.07 4.02
N ARG A 19 -14.97 -11.00 3.39
CA ARG A 19 -15.18 -11.68 2.10
C ARG A 19 -14.51 -10.93 0.95
N LEU A 20 -14.24 -9.63 1.10
CA LEU A 20 -13.58 -8.81 0.09
C LEU A 20 -12.08 -9.13 0.00
N LEU A 21 -11.54 -9.15 -1.22
CA LEU A 21 -10.10 -9.32 -1.44
C LEU A 21 -9.31 -8.20 -0.76
N THR A 22 -9.80 -6.95 -0.84
CA THR A 22 -9.20 -5.77 -0.22
C THR A 22 -8.94 -5.95 1.28
N SER A 23 -9.79 -6.67 2.00
CA SER A 23 -9.57 -6.91 3.44
C SER A 23 -8.27 -7.67 3.75
N ALA A 24 -7.76 -8.46 2.80
CA ALA A 24 -6.48 -9.14 2.93
C ALA A 24 -5.29 -8.15 2.91
N PHE A 25 -5.43 -7.03 2.20
CA PHE A 25 -4.38 -6.04 2.03
C PHE A 25 -4.47 -4.91 3.08
N LEU A 26 -5.68 -4.51 3.47
CA LEU A 26 -5.92 -3.49 4.50
C LEU A 26 -5.82 -4.02 5.94
N TRP A 27 -6.15 -5.30 6.16
CA TRP A 27 -6.19 -5.91 7.49
C TRP A 27 -5.40 -7.21 7.54
N LEU A 28 -4.08 -7.09 7.39
CA LEU A 28 -3.16 -8.23 7.32
C LEU A 28 -3.24 -9.23 8.48
N PRO A 29 -3.41 -8.82 9.77
CA PRO A 29 -3.55 -9.77 10.87
C PRO A 29 -4.64 -10.83 10.66
N ARG A 30 -5.65 -10.54 9.84
CA ARG A 30 -6.72 -11.49 9.49
C ARG A 30 -6.24 -12.67 8.64
N LEU A 31 -5.08 -12.58 7.99
CA LEU A 31 -4.47 -13.67 7.23
C LEU A 31 -3.51 -14.52 8.05
N HIS A 32 -2.95 -13.99 9.14
CA HIS A 32 -2.02 -14.71 10.03
C HIS A 32 -2.67 -15.91 10.76
N ILE A 33 -4.00 -16.01 10.76
CA ILE A 33 -4.75 -17.14 11.35
C ILE A 33 -5.15 -18.17 10.28
N SER A 34 -4.77 -17.96 9.01
CA SER A 34 -5.01 -18.94 7.95
C SER A 34 -4.11 -20.15 8.16
N ARG A 35 -4.71 -21.31 8.47
CA ARG A 35 -4.06 -22.62 8.69
C ARG A 35 -3.28 -23.15 7.47
N TYR A 36 -3.18 -22.37 6.40
CA TYR A 36 -2.66 -22.72 5.08
C TYR A 36 -1.47 -21.87 4.64
N LEU A 37 -0.87 -21.06 5.52
CA LEU A 37 0.36 -20.34 5.17
C LEU A 37 1.54 -21.32 5.10
N PRO A 38 2.32 -21.32 4.00
CA PRO A 38 3.55 -22.11 3.91
C PRO A 38 4.51 -21.77 5.06
N THR A 39 5.18 -22.78 5.62
CA THR A 39 6.09 -22.63 6.77
C THR A 39 7.19 -21.59 6.51
N ASP A 40 7.65 -21.48 5.27
CA ASP A 40 8.68 -20.50 4.84
C ASP A 40 8.18 -19.05 4.93
N THR A 41 6.88 -18.84 4.71
CA THR A 41 6.22 -17.53 4.82
C THR A 41 6.04 -17.11 6.28
N ILE A 42 5.81 -18.09 7.17
CA ILE A 42 5.76 -17.85 8.61
C ILE A 42 7.16 -17.50 9.13
N ALA A 43 8.21 -18.15 8.61
CA ALA A 43 9.60 -17.89 8.97
C ALA A 43 10.11 -16.52 8.48
N SER A 44 9.67 -16.05 7.31
CA SER A 44 10.06 -14.74 6.78
C SER A 44 9.33 -13.56 7.44
N GLY A 45 8.17 -13.79 8.04
CA GLY A 45 7.32 -12.75 8.64
C GLY A 45 6.65 -11.81 7.62
N ILE A 46 6.96 -11.95 6.32
CA ILE A 46 6.43 -11.13 5.23
C ILE A 46 5.34 -11.92 4.52
N HIS A 47 4.09 -11.49 4.70
CA HIS A 47 2.95 -12.14 4.09
C HIS A 47 3.03 -12.08 2.54
N PRO A 48 2.64 -13.12 1.77
CA PRO A 48 2.84 -13.19 0.31
C PRO A 48 2.08 -12.08 -0.45
N VAL A 49 1.04 -11.56 0.18
CA VAL A 49 0.27 -10.36 -0.25
C VAL A 49 1.17 -9.15 -0.46
N TYR A 50 2.24 -9.01 0.34
CA TYR A 50 3.21 -7.95 0.18
C TYR A 50 4.24 -8.23 -0.90
N PHE A 51 4.60 -9.48 -1.19
CA PHE A 51 5.55 -9.78 -2.26
C PHE A 51 5.08 -9.28 -3.64
N CYS A 52 3.79 -9.50 -3.94
CA CYS A 52 3.19 -8.97 -5.17
C CYS A 52 3.19 -7.43 -5.15
N SER A 53 2.72 -6.83 -4.05
CA SER A 53 2.64 -5.37 -3.91
C SER A 53 4.01 -4.70 -4.03
N THR A 54 5.04 -5.25 -3.38
CA THR A 54 6.41 -4.71 -3.38
C THR A 54 7.01 -4.76 -4.78
N HIS A 55 6.85 -5.87 -5.50
CA HIS A 55 7.32 -5.99 -6.88
C HIS A 55 6.70 -4.92 -7.80
N TYR A 56 5.37 -4.74 -7.71
CA TYR A 56 4.67 -3.74 -8.52
C TYR A 56 5.03 -2.31 -8.13
N ILE A 57 5.30 -2.03 -6.85
CA ILE A 57 5.79 -0.71 -6.42
C ILE A 57 7.12 -0.39 -7.11
N GLU A 58 8.09 -1.31 -7.09
CA GLU A 58 9.38 -1.10 -7.75
C GLU A 58 9.21 -0.88 -9.26
N MET A 59 8.40 -1.72 -9.91
CA MET A 59 8.18 -1.66 -11.36
C MET A 59 7.50 -0.35 -11.78
N LEU A 60 6.41 0.03 -11.10
CA LEU A 60 5.66 1.24 -11.43
C LEU A 60 6.48 2.48 -11.10
N LEU A 61 7.18 2.52 -9.96
CA LEU A 61 7.98 3.69 -9.61
C LEU A 61 9.09 3.94 -10.63
N LYS A 62 9.75 2.88 -11.10
CA LYS A 62 10.76 2.97 -12.14
C LYS A 62 10.20 3.50 -13.46
N ALA A 63 8.98 3.11 -13.83
CA ALA A 63 8.34 3.51 -15.07
C ALA A 63 7.78 4.94 -15.01
N GLU A 64 7.11 5.28 -13.91
CA GLU A 64 6.27 6.47 -13.78
C GLU A 64 6.96 7.66 -13.12
N VAL A 65 7.89 7.39 -12.20
CA VAL A 65 8.61 8.42 -11.42
C VAL A 65 10.10 8.09 -11.37
N PRO A 66 10.79 8.01 -12.52
CA PRO A 66 12.16 7.47 -12.61
C PRO A 66 13.17 8.24 -11.77
N LEU A 67 12.99 9.56 -11.59
CA LEU A 67 13.87 10.38 -10.75
C LEU A 67 13.81 9.94 -9.27
N VAL A 68 12.61 9.64 -8.78
CA VAL A 68 12.43 9.12 -7.42
C VAL A 68 13.04 7.73 -7.32
N PHE A 69 12.83 6.86 -8.31
CA PHE A 69 13.46 5.54 -8.35
C PHE A 69 15.01 5.63 -8.26
N SER A 70 15.61 6.56 -9.01
CA SER A 70 17.05 6.82 -8.94
C SER A 70 17.49 7.34 -7.57
N ALA A 71 16.71 8.22 -6.94
CA ALA A 71 16.98 8.73 -5.60
C ALA A 71 17.06 7.58 -4.56
N PHE A 72 16.09 6.68 -4.56
CA PHE A 72 16.13 5.47 -3.72
C PHE A 72 17.36 4.61 -3.99
N HIS A 73 17.70 4.41 -5.27
CA HIS A 73 18.88 3.63 -5.64
C HIS A 73 20.18 4.26 -5.09
N MET A 74 20.33 5.59 -5.19
CA MET A 74 21.48 6.31 -4.63
C MET A 74 21.53 6.27 -3.11
N SER A 75 20.37 6.32 -2.43
CA SER A 75 20.28 6.22 -0.97
C SER A 75 20.44 4.80 -0.43
N GLY A 76 20.47 3.78 -1.30
CA GLY A 76 20.82 2.40 -0.92
C GLY A 76 19.71 1.60 -0.25
N PHE A 77 18.44 1.97 -0.44
CA PHE A 77 17.30 1.22 0.09
C PHE A 77 16.13 1.17 -0.90
N ALA A 78 15.25 0.19 -0.72
CA ALA A 78 14.19 -0.09 -1.68
C ALA A 78 12.91 0.72 -1.35
N PRO A 79 12.27 1.39 -2.32
CA PRO A 79 11.03 2.14 -2.10
C PRO A 79 9.90 1.27 -1.56
N SER A 80 9.86 0.00 -1.97
CA SER A 80 8.89 -0.97 -1.46
C SER A 80 8.95 -1.18 0.05
N GLN A 81 10.12 -1.00 0.69
CA GLN A 81 10.26 -1.09 2.15
C GLN A 81 9.53 0.05 2.86
N ILE A 82 9.60 1.27 2.30
CA ILE A 82 8.89 2.44 2.83
C ILE A 82 7.38 2.28 2.68
N CYS A 83 6.93 1.89 1.48
CA CYS A 83 5.51 1.65 1.24
C CYS A 83 4.95 0.57 2.16
N LEU A 84 5.70 -0.51 2.40
CA LEU A 84 5.28 -1.57 3.30
C LEU A 84 5.09 -1.03 4.73
N GLN A 85 5.99 -0.17 5.20
CA GLN A 85 5.85 0.48 6.51
C GLN A 85 4.59 1.35 6.56
N TRP A 86 4.38 2.20 5.55
CA TRP A 86 3.17 3.03 5.50
C TRP A 86 1.89 2.18 5.48
N ILE A 87 1.83 1.18 4.61
CA ILE A 87 0.69 0.28 4.46
C ILE A 87 0.39 -0.50 5.74
N THR A 88 1.41 -1.07 6.38
CA THR A 88 1.23 -1.90 7.59
C THR A 88 0.69 -1.09 8.75
N GLN A 89 0.98 0.22 8.77
CA GLN A 89 0.43 1.18 9.73
C GLN A 89 -0.84 1.87 9.23
N CYS A 90 -1.40 1.46 8.09
CA CYS A 90 -2.54 2.14 7.45
C CYS A 90 -2.33 3.66 7.30
N PHE A 91 -1.08 4.06 7.00
CA PHE A 91 -0.60 5.43 6.92
C PHE A 91 -0.78 6.27 8.20
N TRP A 92 -0.97 5.60 9.35
CA TRP A 92 -1.02 6.26 10.64
C TRP A 92 0.28 7.04 10.91
N ASN A 93 0.15 8.26 11.44
CA ASN A 93 1.22 9.26 11.59
C ASN A 93 1.77 9.90 10.31
N TYR A 94 1.40 9.39 9.12
CA TYR A 94 1.88 9.93 7.84
C TYR A 94 0.84 10.79 7.14
N LEU A 95 -0.42 10.33 7.14
CA LEU A 95 -1.53 11.01 6.48
C LEU A 95 -2.52 11.58 7.49
N ASP A 96 -3.16 12.67 7.10
CA ASP A 96 -4.31 13.20 7.83
C ASP A 96 -5.45 12.18 7.86
N TRP A 97 -6.27 12.22 8.92
CA TRP A 97 -7.35 11.25 9.12
C TRP A 97 -8.32 11.15 7.93
N VAL A 98 -8.60 12.28 7.28
CA VAL A 98 -9.45 12.35 6.08
C VAL A 98 -8.83 11.56 4.94
N GLU A 99 -7.52 11.67 4.73
CA GLU A 99 -6.82 10.96 3.66
C GLU A 99 -6.65 9.47 3.95
N ILE A 100 -6.50 9.08 5.23
CA ILE A 100 -6.58 7.66 5.63
C ILE A 100 -7.95 7.08 5.28
N CYS A 101 -9.03 7.84 5.55
CA CYS A 101 -10.38 7.43 5.20
C CYS A 101 -10.55 7.32 3.67
N HIS A 102 -10.05 8.28 2.90
CA HIS A 102 -10.04 8.19 1.43
C HIS A 102 -9.25 6.97 0.94
N TYR A 103 -8.06 6.70 1.48
CA TYR A 103 -7.27 5.51 1.16
C TYR A 103 -8.08 4.22 1.35
N ILE A 104 -8.71 4.05 2.52
CA ILE A 104 -9.51 2.85 2.83
C ILE A 104 -10.69 2.73 1.86
N VAL A 105 -11.43 3.82 1.65
CA VAL A 105 -12.60 3.86 0.76
C VAL A 105 -12.17 3.51 -0.67
N THR A 106 -11.13 4.15 -1.20
CA THR A 106 -10.61 3.89 -2.54
C THR A 106 -10.25 2.41 -2.72
N CYS A 107 -9.51 1.82 -1.77
CA CYS A 107 -9.16 0.39 -1.83
C CYS A 107 -10.40 -0.53 -1.75
N VAL A 108 -11.42 -0.16 -0.97
CA VAL A 108 -12.66 -0.95 -0.82
C VAL A 108 -13.53 -0.88 -2.07
N PHE A 109 -13.69 0.31 -2.67
CA PHE A 109 -14.59 0.51 -3.80
C PHE A 109 -13.93 0.18 -5.15
N LEU A 110 -12.66 0.53 -5.32
CA LEU A 110 -11.98 0.42 -6.61
C LEU A 110 -11.07 -0.80 -6.71
N GLY A 111 -10.62 -1.36 -5.59
CA GLY A 111 -9.87 -2.61 -5.54
C GLY A 111 -8.56 -2.52 -4.75
N PRO A 112 -7.96 -3.68 -4.39
CA PRO A 112 -6.72 -3.73 -3.61
C PRO A 112 -5.51 -3.18 -4.36
N ASP A 113 -5.54 -3.17 -5.68
CA ASP A 113 -4.49 -2.64 -6.56
C ASP A 113 -4.29 -1.14 -6.41
N TYR A 114 -5.33 -0.40 -6.02
CA TYR A 114 -5.24 1.03 -5.70
C TYR A 114 -4.30 1.34 -4.53
N GLN A 115 -4.02 0.37 -3.67
CA GLN A 115 -3.01 0.53 -2.64
C GLN A 115 -1.62 0.77 -3.22
N VAL A 116 -1.28 0.09 -4.33
CA VAL A 116 -0.03 0.34 -5.06
C VAL A 116 -0.09 1.70 -5.73
N TYR A 117 -1.20 2.03 -6.39
CA TYR A 117 -1.35 3.32 -7.09
C TYR A 117 -1.24 4.52 -6.15
N ILE A 118 -1.78 4.42 -4.93
CA ILE A 118 -1.65 5.45 -3.90
C ILE A 118 -0.20 5.60 -3.47
N CYS A 119 0.55 4.52 -3.27
CA CYS A 119 1.99 4.61 -3.00
C CYS A 119 2.76 5.33 -4.12
N ILE A 120 2.46 5.03 -5.39
CA ILE A 120 3.08 5.71 -6.53
C ILE A 120 2.68 7.19 -6.59
N ALA A 121 1.41 7.51 -6.32
CA ALA A 121 0.92 8.88 -6.25
C ALA A 121 1.61 9.68 -5.14
N ILE A 122 1.80 9.09 -3.96
CA ILE A 122 2.56 9.69 -2.85
C ILE A 122 4.00 9.98 -3.28
N PHE A 123 4.69 9.03 -3.91
CA PHE A 123 6.05 9.28 -4.39
C PHE A 123 6.12 10.36 -5.46
N LYS A 124 5.11 10.43 -6.34
CA LYS A 124 4.98 11.50 -7.33
C LYS A 124 4.79 12.87 -6.66
N HIS A 125 3.96 12.95 -5.62
CA HIS A 125 3.75 14.14 -4.80
C HIS A 125 5.05 14.61 -4.15
N LEU A 126 5.75 13.70 -3.49
CA LEU A 126 6.97 13.98 -2.73
C LEU A 126 8.22 14.08 -3.60
N GLN A 127 8.12 14.08 -4.93
CA GLN A 127 9.29 13.97 -5.81
C GLN A 127 10.34 15.04 -5.51
N GLN A 128 9.92 16.29 -5.30
CA GLN A 128 10.86 17.39 -5.01
C GLN A 128 11.53 17.21 -3.66
N ASP A 129 10.75 16.89 -2.61
CA ASP A 129 11.28 16.69 -1.26
C ASP A 129 12.24 15.50 -1.23
N ILE A 130 11.89 14.40 -1.91
CA ILE A 130 12.75 13.22 -2.02
C ILE A 130 14.10 13.60 -2.65
N LEU A 131 14.11 14.35 -3.76
CA LEU A 131 15.34 14.77 -4.41
C LEU A 131 16.19 15.69 -3.54
N GLN A 132 15.56 16.53 -2.71
CA GLN A 132 16.26 17.38 -1.74
C GLN A 132 16.85 16.56 -0.60
N HIS A 133 16.05 15.70 0.04
CA HIS A 133 16.47 14.85 1.15
C HIS A 133 17.51 13.78 0.76
N THR A 134 17.58 13.40 -0.53
CA THR A 134 18.68 12.60 -1.05
C THR A 134 20.02 13.34 -1.00
N GLN A 135 20.04 14.65 -1.26
CA GLN A 135 21.28 15.46 -1.23
C GLN A 135 21.78 15.67 0.20
N THR A 136 20.87 15.84 1.16
CA THR A 136 21.16 16.00 2.59
C THR A 136 21.36 14.68 3.32
N GLN A 137 21.25 13.53 2.63
CA GLN A 137 21.47 12.18 3.14
C GLN A 137 20.55 11.76 4.30
N ASP A 138 19.37 12.37 4.40
CA ASP A 138 18.37 12.12 5.44
C ASP A 138 17.04 11.57 4.88
N LEU A 139 16.99 11.22 3.58
CA LEU A 139 15.79 10.67 2.91
C LEU A 139 15.09 9.56 3.68
N GLN A 140 15.86 8.64 4.27
CA GLN A 140 15.26 7.51 5.00
C GLN A 140 14.55 7.97 6.27
N VAL A 141 15.10 8.97 6.98
CA VAL A 141 14.50 9.54 8.19
C VAL A 141 13.25 10.31 7.80
N PHE A 142 13.35 11.18 6.79
CA PHE A 142 12.22 11.93 6.23
C PHE A 142 11.01 11.01 5.93
N LEU A 143 11.21 9.99 5.09
CA LEU A 143 10.10 9.12 4.66
C LEU A 143 9.55 8.21 5.78
N LYS A 144 10.33 7.96 6.84
CA LYS A 144 9.93 7.06 7.94
C LYS A 144 9.39 7.79 9.15
N GLU A 145 9.72 9.05 9.36
CA GLU A 145 9.42 9.74 10.62
C GLU A 145 8.57 10.98 10.40
N GLU A 146 8.58 11.56 9.20
CA GLU A 146 7.85 12.80 8.92
C GLU A 146 6.48 12.55 8.27
N PRO A 147 5.48 13.40 8.60
CA PRO A 147 4.19 13.37 7.95
C PRO A 147 4.28 13.80 6.48
N LEU A 148 3.45 13.20 5.63
CA LEU A 148 3.44 13.41 4.19
C LEU A 148 2.59 14.64 3.85
N HIS A 149 3.13 15.81 4.17
CA HIS A 149 2.40 17.07 4.10
C HIS A 149 1.82 17.37 2.71
N GLY A 150 0.57 17.85 2.70
CA GLY A 150 -0.10 18.32 1.49
C GLY A 150 -0.54 17.23 0.52
N PHE A 151 -0.31 15.95 0.81
CA PHE A 151 -0.84 14.86 0.00
C PHE A 151 -2.34 14.76 0.15
N ARG A 152 -3.07 14.76 -0.98
CA ARG A 152 -4.52 14.57 -1.03
C ARG A 152 -4.86 13.53 -2.07
N VAL A 153 -5.58 12.48 -1.68
CA VAL A 153 -5.93 11.36 -2.57
C VAL A 153 -6.72 11.85 -3.78
N SER A 154 -7.58 12.86 -3.59
CA SER A 154 -8.39 13.47 -4.64
C SER A 154 -7.57 14.06 -5.78
N ASP A 155 -6.43 14.69 -5.44
CA ASP A 155 -5.64 15.47 -6.38
C ASP A 155 -4.87 14.55 -7.35
N TYR A 156 -4.77 13.26 -7.01
CA TYR A 156 -4.11 12.22 -7.80
C TYR A 156 -5.09 11.20 -8.39
N PHE A 157 -6.41 11.41 -8.27
CA PHE A 157 -7.39 10.41 -8.70
C PHE A 157 -7.32 10.11 -10.20
N GLU A 158 -7.29 11.16 -11.05
CA GLU A 158 -7.12 11.02 -12.50
C GLU A 158 -5.81 10.29 -12.85
N TYR A 159 -4.72 10.61 -12.14
CA TYR A 159 -3.45 9.93 -12.33
C TYR A 159 -3.56 8.44 -11.98
N MET A 160 -4.22 8.09 -10.87
CA MET A 160 -4.44 6.70 -10.48
C MET A 160 -5.36 5.95 -11.46
N GLU A 161 -6.34 6.61 -12.07
CA GLU A 161 -7.17 6.00 -13.14
C GLU A 161 -6.33 5.67 -14.38
N ILE A 162 -5.36 6.51 -14.74
CA ILE A 162 -4.42 6.19 -15.83
C ILE A 162 -3.58 4.95 -15.48
N LEU A 163 -3.07 4.87 -14.24
CA LEU A 163 -2.36 3.69 -13.77
C LEU A 163 -3.24 2.44 -13.78
N GLU A 164 -4.50 2.58 -13.39
CA GLU A 164 -5.48 1.50 -13.43
C GLU A 164 -5.61 0.95 -14.86
N GLN A 165 -5.86 1.81 -15.84
CA GLN A 165 -6.04 1.42 -17.24
C GLN A 165 -4.82 0.68 -17.79
N ASN A 166 -3.62 1.11 -17.41
CA ASN A 166 -2.37 0.57 -17.94
C ASN A 166 -1.93 -0.72 -17.24
N TYR A 167 -2.15 -0.85 -15.92
CA TYR A 167 -1.50 -1.89 -15.11
C TYR A 167 -2.47 -2.89 -14.45
N ARG A 168 -3.75 -2.54 -14.28
CA ARG A 168 -4.72 -3.38 -13.56
C ARG A 168 -4.89 -4.79 -14.13
N PRO A 169 -4.91 -5.03 -15.46
CA PRO A 169 -5.10 -6.38 -16.00
C PRO A 169 -4.04 -7.37 -15.52
N VAL A 170 -2.80 -6.91 -15.27
CA VAL A 170 -1.70 -7.73 -14.80
C VAL A 170 -1.65 -7.74 -13.27
N LEU A 171 -1.66 -6.56 -12.65
CA LEU A 171 -1.49 -6.37 -11.22
C LEU A 171 -2.62 -7.01 -10.41
N LEU A 172 -3.88 -6.74 -10.76
CA LEU A 172 -5.03 -7.27 -10.04
C LEU A 172 -5.17 -8.79 -10.24
N ARG A 173 -4.78 -9.30 -11.42
CA ARG A 173 -4.74 -10.75 -11.69
C ARG A 173 -3.74 -11.43 -10.75
N ASP A 174 -2.53 -10.88 -10.63
CA ASP A 174 -1.50 -11.47 -9.80
C ASP A 174 -1.87 -11.39 -8.31
N MET A 175 -2.46 -10.26 -7.86
CA MET A 175 -3.00 -10.12 -6.50
C MET A 175 -4.10 -11.14 -6.18
N ARG A 176 -4.94 -11.52 -7.15
CA ARG A 176 -5.95 -12.58 -6.99
C ARG A 176 -5.31 -13.96 -6.90
N ASN A 177 -4.24 -14.20 -7.68
CA ASN A 177 -3.56 -15.50 -7.75
C ASN A 177 -2.76 -15.85 -6.49
N ILE A 178 -2.49 -14.88 -5.60
CA ILE A 178 -1.88 -15.14 -4.28
C ILE A 178 -2.71 -16.15 -3.46
N ARG A 179 -4.04 -16.22 -3.67
CA ARG A 179 -4.89 -17.23 -3.03
C ARG A 179 -4.66 -18.66 -3.54
N VAL A 180 -4.03 -18.84 -4.71
CA VAL A 180 -4.01 -20.13 -5.42
C VAL A 180 -2.67 -20.85 -5.28
N GLN A 181 -1.59 -20.16 -4.92
CA GLN A 181 -0.26 -20.80 -4.76
C GLN A 181 -0.08 -21.59 -3.45
N SER A 182 -1.16 -21.84 -2.71
CA SER A 182 -1.18 -22.77 -1.58
C SER A 182 -1.59 -24.18 -2.02
N THR A 183 -0.76 -24.80 -2.86
CA THR A 183 -0.80 -26.24 -3.21
C THR A 183 0.61 -26.78 -3.16
#